data_AF-A0A8C0DYC1-F1
#
_entry.id   AF-A0A8C0DYC1-F1
#
_cell.length_a   1.000
_cell.length_b   1.000
_cell.length_c   1.000
_cell.angle_alpha   90.00
_cell.angle_beta   90.00
_cell.angle_gamma   90.00
#
_symmetry.space_group_name_H-M   'P 1'
#
loop_
_entity.id
_entity.type
_entity.pdbx_description
1 polymer ?
#
loop_
_entity_poly.entity_id
_entity_poly.type
_entity_poly.pdbx_seq_one_letter_code
_entity_poly.pdbx_strand_id
1 'polypeptide(L)'
;MVVHLGNLTKLEHREHKEGWVKVRLEVLPHILPVFSFPEFFNHSCTFPFAYGDVIYYSCISVRSHYAWCSIDEVFQGRWRYCTAEDPPKCTFPFLYRNQLFDSCTKEGYVLNRSWCSLTKDYNQDGKWKQCSPYK
;
A
#
# COMPACT_ATOMS: atom_id res chain seq x y z
N MET A 1 -24.38 -40.80 54.31
CA MET A 1 -24.55 -41.53 53.04
C MET A 1 -23.62 -40.88 52.04
N VAL A 2 -22.69 -41.66 51.49
CA VAL A 2 -21.60 -41.22 50.60
C VAL A 2 -22.19 -40.86 49.23
N VAL A 3 -21.74 -39.78 48.60
CA VAL A 3 -21.80 -39.65 47.13
C VAL A 3 -20.47 -39.09 46.62
N HIS A 4 -19.92 -39.78 45.62
CA HIS A 4 -18.55 -39.69 45.14
C HIS A 4 -18.25 -38.49 44.21
N LEU A 5 -16.93 -38.28 44.08
CA LEU A 5 -16.13 -37.35 43.27
C LEU A 5 -16.52 -37.20 41.78
N GLY A 6 -16.32 -35.99 41.25
CA GLY A 6 -16.28 -35.71 39.81
C GLY A 6 -15.78 -34.29 39.50
N ASN A 7 -14.63 -34.21 38.82
CA ASN A 7 -13.75 -33.06 38.59
C ASN A 7 -14.37 -31.82 37.90
N LEU A 8 -13.94 -30.62 38.33
CA LEU A 8 -14.06 -29.34 37.62
C LEU A 8 -12.82 -29.14 36.73
N THR A 9 -12.96 -29.23 35.41
CA THR A 9 -11.92 -28.80 34.47
C THR A 9 -12.02 -27.29 34.23
N LYS A 10 -11.12 -26.54 34.87
CA LYS A 10 -10.86 -25.12 34.60
C LYS A 10 -9.95 -25.03 33.37
N LEU A 11 -10.43 -24.43 32.27
CA LEU A 11 -9.60 -24.08 31.13
C LEU A 11 -8.77 -22.84 31.51
N GLU A 12 -7.46 -23.02 31.51
CA GLU A 12 -6.47 -22.06 32.00
C GLU A 12 -6.00 -21.17 30.84
N HIS A 13 -6.04 -19.85 31.05
CA HIS A 13 -5.50 -18.85 30.12
C HIS A 13 -3.96 -18.91 30.13
N ARG A 14 -3.34 -19.08 28.97
CA ARG A 14 -1.87 -19.09 28.80
C ARG A 14 -1.39 -17.66 28.50
N GLU A 15 -0.76 -17.02 29.47
CA GLU A 15 0.05 -15.81 29.29
C GLU A 15 1.37 -16.18 28.58
N HIS A 16 1.70 -15.48 27.49
CA HIS A 16 3.03 -15.53 26.87
C HIS A 16 3.89 -14.41 27.48
N LYS A 17 4.97 -14.79 28.18
CA LYS A 17 5.93 -13.85 28.79
C LYS A 17 6.93 -13.34 27.74
N GLU A 18 7.09 -12.03 27.71
CA GLU A 18 8.15 -11.29 27.01
C GLU A 18 9.53 -11.56 27.66
N GLY A 19 10.47 -12.13 26.91
CA GLY A 19 11.84 -12.41 27.35
C GLY A 19 12.86 -11.61 26.54
N TRP A 20 13.45 -10.58 27.13
CA TRP A 20 14.49 -9.77 26.51
C TRP A 20 15.87 -10.45 26.68
N VAL A 21 16.44 -10.97 25.60
CA VAL A 21 17.83 -11.46 25.60
C VAL A 21 18.78 -10.29 25.32
N LYS A 22 19.59 -9.92 26.32
CA LYS A 22 20.74 -9.02 26.14
C LYS A 22 21.84 -9.76 25.35
N VAL A 23 22.09 -9.35 24.12
CA VAL A 23 23.24 -9.86 23.34
C VAL A 23 24.33 -8.80 23.32
N ARG A 24 25.48 -9.14 23.91
CA ARG A 24 26.69 -8.33 23.95
C ARG A 24 27.41 -8.46 22.61
N LEU A 25 27.64 -7.33 21.93
CA LEU A 25 28.33 -7.28 20.63
C LEU A 25 29.84 -7.36 20.84
N GLU A 26 30.44 -8.49 20.48
CA GLU A 26 31.87 -8.58 20.16
C GLU A 26 31.99 -8.93 18.67
N VAL A 27 32.36 -7.92 17.88
CA VAL A 27 32.49 -7.99 16.43
C VAL A 27 33.90 -8.44 16.05
N LEU A 28 34.01 -9.61 15.41
CA LEU A 28 35.21 -10.04 14.68
C LEU A 28 35.00 -9.93 13.16
N PRO A 29 35.99 -9.50 12.35
CA PRO A 29 35.72 -8.70 11.16
C PRO A 29 35.85 -9.41 9.80
N HIS A 30 35.49 -10.71 9.66
CA HIS A 30 35.90 -11.47 8.44
C HIS A 30 34.91 -12.47 7.84
N ILE A 31 33.61 -12.42 8.15
CA ILE A 31 32.65 -13.30 7.45
C ILE A 31 31.36 -12.51 7.20
N LEU A 32 31.04 -12.24 5.94
CA LEU A 32 29.72 -11.77 5.52
C LEU A 32 28.82 -12.99 5.33
N PRO A 33 27.88 -13.30 6.23
CA PRO A 33 26.68 -14.00 5.82
C PRO A 33 25.75 -12.93 5.23
N VAL A 34 25.41 -13.08 3.96
CA VAL A 34 24.25 -12.41 3.36
C VAL A 34 23.00 -13.02 3.98
N PHE A 35 22.79 -12.75 5.26
CA PHE A 35 21.48 -12.89 5.88
C PHE A 35 20.71 -11.67 5.41
N SER A 36 20.12 -11.80 4.21
CA SER A 36 19.01 -10.95 3.82
C SER A 36 17.99 -11.06 4.95
N PHE A 37 17.93 -10.03 5.77
CA PHE A 37 16.76 -9.68 6.57
C PHE A 37 15.53 -10.05 5.74
N PRO A 38 14.50 -10.73 6.29
CA PRO A 38 13.23 -10.76 5.60
C PRO A 38 12.88 -9.28 5.39
N GLU A 39 12.80 -8.86 4.13
CA GLU A 39 12.37 -7.53 3.76
C GLU A 39 11.09 -7.29 4.54
N PHE A 40 11.16 -6.46 5.59
CA PHE A 40 9.99 -5.82 6.17
C PHE A 40 9.54 -4.85 5.09
N PHE A 41 8.88 -5.42 4.09
CA PHE A 41 8.52 -4.79 2.83
C PHE A 41 7.80 -3.50 3.17
N ASN A 42 8.31 -2.41 2.61
CA ASN A 42 7.73 -1.09 2.77
C ASN A 42 6.33 -1.12 2.13
N HIS A 43 5.31 -1.46 2.93
CA HIS A 43 3.94 -1.68 2.50
C HIS A 43 3.31 -0.35 2.09
N SER A 44 3.61 0.07 0.86
CA SER A 44 3.06 1.22 0.17
C SER A 44 1.85 0.83 -0.67
N CYS A 45 1.05 1.80 -1.07
CA CYS A 45 -0.06 1.55 -1.98
C CYS A 45 0.41 0.98 -3.32
N THR A 46 -0.19 -0.12 -3.74
CA THR A 46 -0.02 -0.66 -5.09
C THR A 46 -1.06 -0.02 -6.00
N PHE A 47 -0.60 0.74 -7.00
CA PHE A 47 -1.46 1.30 -8.05
C PHE A 47 -1.02 0.79 -9.43
N PRO A 48 -1.96 0.41 -10.30
CA PRO A 48 -3.39 0.23 -10.01
C PRO A 48 -3.65 -0.98 -9.07
N PHE A 49 -4.80 -1.00 -8.39
CA PHE A 49 -5.29 -2.19 -7.69
C PHE A 49 -6.75 -2.50 -8.02
N ALA A 50 -7.10 -3.79 -8.07
CA ALA A 50 -8.45 -4.27 -8.26
C ALA A 50 -9.17 -4.43 -6.90
N TYR A 51 -10.37 -3.87 -6.78
CA TYR A 51 -11.28 -4.08 -5.67
C TYR A 51 -12.70 -4.37 -6.18
N GLY A 52 -13.14 -5.62 -6.01
CA GLY A 52 -14.29 -6.13 -6.75
C GLY A 52 -13.97 -6.15 -8.26
N ASP A 53 -14.92 -5.70 -9.07
CA ASP A 53 -14.77 -5.66 -10.54
C ASP A 53 -14.19 -4.33 -11.05
N VAL A 54 -13.65 -3.50 -10.16
CA VAL A 54 -13.17 -2.15 -10.48
C VAL A 54 -11.67 -2.03 -10.21
N ILE A 55 -10.96 -1.45 -11.17
CA ILE A 55 -9.54 -1.11 -11.06
C ILE A 55 -9.42 0.36 -10.63
N TYR A 56 -8.71 0.59 -9.53
CA TYR A 56 -8.46 1.90 -8.95
C TYR A 56 -7.01 2.31 -9.10
N TYR A 57 -6.80 3.54 -9.57
CA TYR A 57 -5.48 4.12 -9.83
C TYR A 57 -5.03 5.11 -8.75
N SER A 58 -5.86 5.29 -7.71
CA SER A 58 -5.64 6.21 -6.59
C SER A 58 -6.29 5.64 -5.34
N CYS A 59 -6.00 6.26 -4.19
CA CYS A 59 -6.72 5.98 -2.95
C CYS A 59 -8.23 6.18 -3.12
N ILE A 60 -9.01 5.34 -2.46
CA ILE A 60 -10.48 5.35 -2.52
C ILE A 60 -11.09 5.45 -1.13
N SER A 61 -12.31 5.99 -1.04
CA SER A 61 -13.08 6.02 0.22
C SER A 61 -14.28 5.05 0.17
N VAL A 62 -14.22 4.04 -0.70
CA VAL A 62 -15.31 3.06 -0.82
C VAL A 62 -15.47 2.34 0.51
N ARG A 63 -16.67 2.43 1.09
CA ARG A 63 -17.04 1.82 2.39
C ARG A 63 -16.12 2.23 3.55
N SER A 64 -15.52 3.42 3.50
CA SER A 64 -14.63 3.93 4.54
C SER A 64 -14.78 5.44 4.69
N HIS A 65 -14.62 5.95 5.91
CA HIS A 65 -14.54 7.39 6.16
C HIS A 65 -13.18 7.98 5.75
N TYR A 66 -12.16 7.14 5.64
CA TYR A 66 -10.79 7.54 5.27
C TYR A 66 -10.36 6.90 3.95
N ALA A 67 -9.58 7.63 3.17
CA ALA A 67 -9.04 7.13 1.91
C ALA A 67 -8.04 5.98 2.18
N TRP A 68 -8.18 4.90 1.44
CA TRP A 68 -7.38 3.69 1.59
C TRP A 68 -6.97 3.13 0.23
N CYS A 69 -6.00 2.24 0.24
CA CYS A 69 -5.51 1.52 -0.93
C CYS A 69 -5.20 0.07 -0.58
N SER A 70 -5.20 -0.79 -1.60
CA SER A 70 -4.62 -2.13 -1.48
C SER A 70 -3.10 -2.05 -1.51
N ILE A 71 -2.46 -2.93 -0.74
CA ILE A 71 -1.01 -3.17 -0.84
C ILE A 71 -0.72 -4.20 -1.94
N ASP A 72 -1.75 -4.92 -2.38
CA ASP A 72 -1.71 -5.91 -3.47
C ASP A 72 -2.36 -5.37 -4.75
N GLU A 73 -1.92 -5.87 -5.91
CA GLU A 73 -2.55 -5.56 -7.20
C GLU A 73 -4.01 -6.04 -7.25
N VAL A 74 -4.32 -7.18 -6.62
CA VAL A 74 -5.68 -7.68 -6.46
C VAL A 74 -6.01 -7.71 -4.97
N PHE A 75 -7.08 -7.06 -4.56
CA PHE A 75 -7.43 -6.95 -3.15
C PHE A 75 -7.70 -8.31 -2.51
N GLN A 76 -6.82 -8.71 -1.60
CA GLN A 76 -6.91 -9.96 -0.82
C GLN A 76 -7.12 -9.70 0.68
N GLY A 77 -7.53 -8.48 1.05
CA GLY A 77 -7.74 -8.08 2.44
C GLY A 77 -6.54 -7.36 3.08
N ARG A 78 -5.41 -7.21 2.38
CA ARG A 78 -4.31 -6.35 2.82
C ARG A 78 -4.48 -4.93 2.28
N TRP A 79 -4.59 -3.97 3.19
CA TRP A 79 -4.79 -2.57 2.86
C TRP A 79 -4.20 -1.66 3.93
N ARG A 80 -4.10 -0.38 3.61
CA ARG A 80 -3.76 0.67 4.56
C ARG A 80 -4.51 1.96 4.24
N TYR A 81 -4.60 2.84 5.23
CA TYR A 81 -4.99 4.23 4.97
C TYR A 81 -3.89 4.94 4.21
N CYS A 82 -4.31 5.79 3.28
CA CYS A 82 -3.38 6.59 2.51
C CYS A 82 -2.88 7.78 3.32
N THR A 83 -1.63 8.14 3.11
CA THR A 83 -1.03 9.38 3.61
C THR A 83 -0.67 10.30 2.44
N ALA A 84 -0.04 11.44 2.75
CA ALA A 84 0.51 12.33 1.72
C ALA A 84 1.61 11.67 0.86
N GLU A 85 2.18 10.55 1.32
CA GLU A 85 3.22 9.78 0.64
C GLU A 85 2.66 8.75 -0.35
N ASP A 86 1.33 8.62 -0.42
CA ASP A 86 0.62 7.69 -1.31
C ASP A 86 -0.05 8.39 -2.51
N PRO A 87 0.57 9.39 -3.21
CA PRO A 87 -0.07 9.97 -4.36
C PRO A 87 -0.05 8.97 -5.53
N PRO A 88 -1.13 8.92 -6.33
CA PRO A 88 -1.10 8.15 -7.57
C PRO A 88 0.02 8.68 -8.48
N LYS A 89 0.69 7.81 -9.22
CA LYS A 89 1.82 8.19 -10.08
C LYS A 89 1.34 8.46 -11.50
N CYS A 90 1.91 9.49 -12.13
CA CYS A 90 1.70 9.71 -13.56
C CYS A 90 2.29 8.54 -14.35
N THR A 91 1.65 8.16 -15.45
CA THR A 91 2.21 7.26 -16.44
C THR A 91 2.79 8.10 -17.57
N PHE A 92 4.09 7.97 -17.85
CA PHE A 92 4.76 8.66 -18.94
C PHE A 92 5.46 7.65 -19.88
N PRO A 93 5.45 7.87 -21.20
CA PRO A 93 4.55 8.78 -21.90
C PRO A 93 3.08 8.36 -21.76
N PHE A 94 2.16 9.32 -21.87
CA PHE A 94 0.74 9.02 -22.05
C PHE A 94 0.18 9.65 -23.32
N LEU A 95 -0.81 8.99 -23.92
CA LEU A 95 -1.52 9.45 -25.10
C LEU A 95 -2.72 10.32 -24.72
N TYR A 96 -2.80 11.54 -25.25
CA TYR A 96 -3.96 12.44 -25.14
C TYR A 96 -4.19 13.15 -26.48
N ARG A 97 -5.41 13.10 -27.01
CA ARG A 97 -5.78 13.69 -28.32
C ARG A 97 -4.79 13.35 -29.45
N ASN A 98 -4.40 12.07 -29.51
CA ASN A 98 -3.43 11.54 -30.48
C ASN A 98 -2.01 12.14 -30.39
N GLN A 99 -1.66 12.75 -29.26
CA GLN A 99 -0.32 13.25 -28.97
C GLN A 99 0.25 12.59 -27.70
N LEU A 100 1.55 12.28 -27.73
CA LEU A 100 2.26 11.73 -26.57
C LEU A 100 2.80 12.85 -25.69
N PHE A 101 2.64 12.68 -24.38
CA PHE A 101 3.15 13.61 -23.37
C PHE A 101 4.07 12.89 -22.39
N ASP A 102 5.33 13.34 -22.32
CA ASP A 102 6.35 12.84 -21.38
C ASP A 102 6.40 13.63 -20.07
N SER A 103 5.52 14.62 -19.91
CA SER A 103 5.44 15.44 -18.71
C SER A 103 4.02 15.97 -18.51
N CYS A 104 3.75 16.57 -17.35
CA CYS A 104 2.46 17.17 -17.08
C CYS A 104 2.13 18.26 -18.10
N THR A 105 0.96 18.18 -18.71
CA THR A 105 0.48 19.15 -19.69
C THR A 105 -0.58 20.07 -19.09
N LYS A 106 -0.73 21.27 -19.65
CA LYS A 106 -1.87 22.17 -19.36
C LYS A 106 -2.95 22.09 -20.42
N GLU A 107 -2.70 21.33 -21.49
CA GLU A 107 -3.63 21.22 -22.61
C GLU A 107 -4.99 20.68 -22.16
N GLY A 108 -6.06 21.29 -22.67
CA GLY A 108 -7.43 20.89 -22.38
C GLY A 108 -7.91 21.18 -20.95
N TYR A 109 -7.11 21.80 -20.09
CA TYR A 109 -7.49 22.10 -18.71
C TYR A 109 -7.73 23.60 -18.47
N VAL A 110 -8.84 23.93 -17.81
CA VAL A 110 -9.22 25.32 -17.49
C VAL A 110 -8.40 25.81 -16.29
N LEU A 111 -8.07 27.10 -16.21
CA LEU A 111 -7.33 27.73 -15.10
C LEU A 111 -5.82 27.41 -15.03
N ASN A 112 -5.17 27.06 -16.15
CA ASN A 112 -3.70 26.91 -16.23
C ASN A 112 -3.07 25.85 -15.28
N ARG A 113 -3.88 24.94 -14.72
CA ARG A 113 -3.37 23.84 -13.89
C ARG A 113 -2.85 22.73 -14.80
N SER A 114 -1.70 22.16 -14.46
CA SER A 114 -1.13 21.03 -15.19
C SER A 114 -1.66 19.71 -14.65
N TRP A 115 -1.73 18.70 -15.52
CA TRP A 115 -2.23 17.37 -15.22
C TRP A 115 -1.42 16.30 -15.95
N CYS A 116 -1.55 15.05 -15.53
CA CYS A 116 -0.97 13.90 -16.20
C CYS A 116 -1.96 12.73 -16.18
N SER A 117 -1.84 11.82 -17.15
CA SER A 117 -2.60 10.58 -17.14
C SER A 117 -2.05 9.61 -16.09
N LEU A 118 -2.94 8.79 -15.53
CA LEU A 118 -2.57 7.64 -14.69
C LEU A 118 -2.39 6.37 -15.52
N THR A 119 -2.75 6.39 -16.81
CA THR A 119 -2.63 5.28 -17.74
C THR A 119 -1.88 5.66 -19.02
N LYS A 120 -1.52 4.66 -19.83
CA LYS A 120 -0.82 4.87 -21.10
C LYS A 120 -1.70 5.59 -22.13
N ASP A 121 -3.01 5.32 -22.16
CA ASP A 121 -3.95 5.96 -23.07
C ASP A 121 -5.07 6.67 -22.30
N TYR A 122 -4.92 7.99 -22.14
CA TYR A 122 -5.95 8.80 -21.50
C TYR A 122 -7.25 8.81 -22.30
N ASN A 123 -7.17 8.73 -23.64
CA ASN A 123 -8.37 8.83 -24.48
C ASN A 123 -9.28 7.63 -24.26
N GLN A 124 -8.71 6.47 -23.96
CA GLN A 124 -9.45 5.26 -23.61
C GLN A 124 -9.90 5.26 -22.15
N ASP A 125 -8.99 5.55 -21.21
CA ASP A 125 -9.24 5.26 -19.79
C ASP A 125 -9.80 6.46 -19.00
N GLY A 126 -9.52 7.68 -19.47
CA GLY A 126 -9.92 8.94 -18.82
C GLY A 126 -9.37 9.13 -17.40
N LYS A 127 -8.33 8.40 -16.99
CA LYS A 127 -7.77 8.46 -15.62
C LYS A 127 -6.64 9.47 -15.56
N TRP A 128 -6.72 10.40 -14.62
CA TRP A 128 -5.73 11.48 -14.50
C TRP A 128 -5.60 11.97 -13.06
N LYS A 129 -4.55 12.75 -12.81
CA LYS A 129 -4.43 13.58 -11.61
C LYS A 129 -3.93 14.98 -11.95
N GLN A 130 -4.28 15.94 -11.10
CA GLN A 130 -3.60 17.24 -11.13
C GLN A 130 -2.14 17.05 -10.71
N CYS A 131 -1.22 17.67 -11.42
CA CYS A 131 0.17 17.69 -11.00
C CYS A 131 0.37 18.75 -9.89
N SER A 132 1.28 18.45 -8.95
CA SER A 132 1.69 19.43 -7.96
C SER A 132 2.34 20.63 -8.66
N PRO A 133 2.01 21.87 -8.26
CA PRO A 133 2.65 23.07 -8.82
C PRO A 133 4.13 23.20 -8.42
N TYR A 134 4.56 22.45 -7.41
CA TYR A 134 5.94 22.42 -6.91
C TYR A 134 6.62 21.14 -7.42
N LYS A 135 7.68 21.31 -8.21
CA LYS A 135 8.63 20.26 -8.58
C LYS A 135 9.75 20.22 -7.57
#